data_AF-A0A3L6SPW2-F1
#
_entry.id   AF-A0A3L6SPW2-F1
#
_cell.length_a   1.000
_cell.length_b   1.000
_cell.length_c   1.000
_cell.angle_alpha   90.00
_cell.angle_beta   90.00
_cell.angle_gamma   90.00
#
_symmetry.space_group_name_H-M   'P 1'
#
loop_
_entity.id
_entity.type
_entity.pdbx_description
1 polymer ?
#
loop_
_entity_poly.entity_id
_entity_poly.type
_entity_poly.pdbx_seq_one_letter_code
_entity_poly.pdbx_strand_id
1 'polypeptide(L)'
;MVVDSDTSNFKDLVDEIVDKYPPRYKELVTVVYFDETSENYLEVKSDQDLFAMFEKHVDSKEVVMYIAYTFANEMPEWPIVPKKLVKTLST
;
A
#
# COMPACT_ATOMS: atom_id res chain seq x y z
N MET A 1 19.45 5.52 -3.65
CA MET A 1 18.55 6.68 -3.45
C MET A 1 18.20 6.68 -1.98
N VAL A 2 18.31 7.81 -1.29
CA VAL A 2 17.93 7.89 0.14
C VAL A 2 16.45 8.24 0.15
N VAL A 3 15.61 7.39 0.75
CA VAL A 3 14.22 7.74 1.06
C VAL A 3 14.29 8.73 2.22
N ASP A 4 13.69 9.90 2.07
CA ASP A 4 13.71 10.94 3.10
C ASP A 4 12.52 10.73 4.04
N SER A 5 12.81 10.33 5.28
CA SER A 5 11.80 10.14 6.32
C SER A 5 11.07 11.43 6.67
N ASP A 6 11.70 12.60 6.44
CA ASP A 6 11.08 13.89 6.73
C ASP A 6 10.00 14.25 5.68
N THR A 7 10.00 13.57 4.52
CA THR A 7 9.00 13.75 3.46
C THR A 7 7.98 12.61 3.36
N SER A 8 8.28 11.44 3.92
CA SER A 8 7.42 10.26 3.87
C SER A 8 6.46 10.25 5.04
N ASN A 9 5.25 10.76 4.82
CA ASN A 9 4.23 10.87 5.86
C ASN A 9 3.02 10.00 5.50
N PHE A 10 2.81 8.92 6.27
CA PHE A 10 1.70 8.00 6.12
C PHE A 10 0.35 8.70 6.28
N LYS A 11 0.25 9.65 7.21
CA LYS A 11 -0.99 10.42 7.40
C LYS A 11 -1.32 11.22 6.14
N ASP A 12 -0.34 11.89 5.54
CA ASP A 12 -0.57 12.70 4.34
C ASP A 12 -1.01 11.80 3.16
N LEU A 13 -0.39 10.63 3.00
CA LEU A 13 -0.80 9.63 2.01
C LEU A 13 -2.27 9.20 2.22
N VAL A 14 -2.64 8.84 3.44
CA VAL A 14 -4.01 8.40 3.77
C VAL A 14 -5.00 9.55 3.60
N ASP A 15 -4.65 10.76 4.04
CA ASP A 15 -5.50 11.94 3.90
C ASP A 15 -5.75 12.26 2.42
N GLU A 16 -4.74 12.17 1.54
CA GLU A 16 -4.92 12.32 0.09
C GLU A 16 -5.81 11.24 -0.54
N ILE A 17 -5.67 9.99 -0.09
CA ILE A 17 -6.50 8.88 -0.55
C ILE A 17 -7.96 9.14 -0.15
N VAL A 18 -8.20 9.52 1.11
CA VAL A 18 -9.53 9.81 1.66
C VAL A 18 -10.17 11.04 1.03
N ASP A 19 -9.39 12.07 0.71
CA ASP A 19 -9.88 13.26 -0.01
C ASP A 19 -10.39 12.91 -1.41
N LYS A 20 -9.63 12.08 -2.16
CA LYS A 20 -10.00 11.63 -3.51
C LYS A 20 -11.11 10.58 -3.51
N TYR A 21 -11.11 9.69 -2.52
CA TYR A 21 -12.01 8.53 -2.41
C TYR A 21 -12.61 8.48 -1.00
N PRO A 22 -13.58 9.33 -0.68
CA PRO A 22 -14.07 9.43 0.70
C PRO A 22 -14.77 8.14 1.16
N PRO A 23 -14.47 7.65 2.38
CA PRO A 23 -15.15 6.52 3.00
C PRO A 23 -16.61 6.86 3.33
N ARG A 24 -17.43 5.82 3.51
CA ARG A 24 -18.75 5.97 4.11
C ARG A 24 -18.64 6.07 5.64
N TYR A 25 -19.76 6.38 6.27
CA TYR A 25 -19.86 6.50 7.72
C TYR A 25 -19.37 5.22 8.42
N LYS A 26 -18.31 5.34 9.24
CA LYS A 26 -17.65 4.28 10.03
C LYS A 26 -16.82 3.25 9.25
N GLU A 27 -16.61 3.45 7.95
CA GLU A 27 -15.61 2.64 7.23
C GLU A 27 -14.20 3.06 7.65
N LEU A 28 -13.33 2.06 7.80
CA LEU A 28 -11.91 2.20 8.07
C LEU A 28 -11.16 1.98 6.77
N VAL A 29 -10.15 2.81 6.52
CA VAL A 29 -9.24 2.64 5.39
C VAL A 29 -8.14 1.67 5.77
N THR A 30 -7.92 0.66 4.94
CA THR A 30 -6.79 -0.26 5.02
C THR A 30 -5.97 -0.14 3.77
N VAL A 31 -4.67 0.14 3.93
CA VAL A 31 -3.71 0.28 2.85
C VAL A 31 -2.72 -0.88 2.93
N VAL A 32 -2.61 -1.65 1.84
CA VAL A 32 -1.63 -2.74 1.73
C VAL A 32 -0.84 -2.61 0.44
N TYR A 33 0.33 -3.23 0.40
CA TYR A 33 1.06 -3.49 -0.84
C TYR A 33 1.33 -4.98 -0.98
N PHE A 34 1.46 -5.43 -2.22
CA PHE A 34 1.86 -6.81 -2.49
C PHE A 34 3.37 -6.93 -2.42
N ASP A 35 3.86 -7.74 -1.48
CA ASP A 35 5.28 -8.07 -1.39
C ASP A 35 5.59 -9.31 -2.23
N GLU A 36 6.26 -9.09 -3.35
CA GLU A 36 6.67 -10.15 -4.27
C GLU A 36 7.63 -11.16 -3.65
N THR A 37 8.42 -10.75 -2.65
CA THR A 37 9.39 -11.64 -2.01
C THR A 37 8.70 -12.65 -1.09
N SER A 38 7.69 -12.21 -0.35
CA SER A 38 6.93 -13.07 0.57
C SER A 38 5.66 -13.65 -0.04
N GLU A 39 5.32 -13.26 -1.28
CA GLU A 39 4.06 -13.55 -1.97
C GLU A 39 2.83 -13.23 -1.09
N ASN A 40 2.90 -12.13 -0.33
CA ASN A 40 1.87 -11.77 0.65
C ASN A 40 1.55 -10.26 0.62
N TYR A 41 0.37 -9.92 1.15
CA TYR A 41 -0.03 -8.54 1.38
C TYR A 41 0.49 -8.04 2.72
N LEU A 42 1.22 -6.92 2.69
CA LEU A 42 1.74 -6.25 3.87
C LEU A 42 1.00 -4.93 4.07
N GLU A 43 0.49 -4.73 5.28
CA GLU A 43 -0.28 -3.55 5.65
C GLU A 43 0.66 -2.40 6.04
N VAL A 44 0.33 -1.21 5.57
CA VAL A 44 1.05 0.03 5.88
C VAL A 44 0.24 0.80 6.91
N LYS A 45 0.79 0.97 8.12
CA LYS A 45 0.11 1.65 9.24
C LYS A 45 0.86 2.84 9.79
N SER A 46 2.10 3.03 9.34
CA SER A 46 3.04 3.99 9.91
C SER A 46 4.02 4.49 8.87
N ASP A 47 4.70 5.58 9.19
CA ASP A 47 5.79 6.12 8.38
C ASP A 47 6.92 5.10 8.20
N GLN A 48 7.15 4.26 9.22
CA GLN A 48 8.17 3.20 9.17
C GLN A 48 7.79 2.10 8.16
N ASP A 49 6.53 1.69 8.12
CA ASP A 49 6.05 0.71 7.14
C ASP A 49 6.10 1.29 5.73
N LEU A 50 5.74 2.57 5.59
CA LEU A 50 5.78 3.29 4.32
C LEU A 50 7.23 3.40 3.80
N PHE A 51 8.17 3.72 4.69
CA PHE A 51 9.59 3.75 4.39
C PHE A 51 10.10 2.37 3.96
N ALA A 52 9.77 1.32 4.72
CA ALA A 52 10.18 -0.05 4.40
C ALA A 52 9.63 -0.52 3.05
N MET A 53 8.39 -0.15 2.73
CA MET A 53 7.78 -0.40 1.43
C MET A 53 8.58 0.26 0.31
N PHE A 54 8.97 1.54 0.45
CA PHE A 54 9.76 2.25 -0.55
C PHE A 54 11.19 1.75 -0.66
N GLU A 55 11.85 1.45 0.46
CA GLU A 55 13.20 0.88 0.47
C GLU A 55 13.24 -0.43 -0.31
N LYS A 56 12.21 -1.27 -0.15
CA LYS A 56 12.10 -2.54 -0.87
C LYS A 56 11.89 -2.39 -2.38
N HIS A 57 11.33 -1.27 -2.82
CA HIS A 57 11.03 -0.97 -4.23
C HIS A 57 11.94 0.13 -4.79
N VAL A 58 13.10 0.39 -4.17
CA VAL A 58 14.02 1.44 -4.61
C VAL A 58 14.53 1.24 -6.05
N ASP A 59 14.65 -0.02 -6.47
CA ASP A 59 15.14 -0.40 -7.80
C ASP A 59 14.03 -0.38 -8.85
N SER A 60 12.85 -0.93 -8.54
CA SER A 60 11.70 -0.95 -9.46
C SER A 60 11.08 0.44 -9.64
N LYS A 61 11.14 1.29 -8.59
CA LYS A 61 10.46 2.59 -8.50
C LYS A 61 8.95 2.52 -8.71
N GLU A 62 8.38 1.32 -8.58
CA GLU A 62 6.96 1.04 -8.72
C GLU A 62 6.52 0.20 -7.54
N VAL A 63 5.36 0.56 -6.97
CA VAL A 63 4.71 -0.17 -5.88
C VAL A 63 3.24 -0.36 -6.25
N VAL A 64 2.78 -1.61 -6.24
CA VAL A 64 1.36 -1.91 -6.40
C VAL A 64 0.69 -1.93 -5.04
N MET A 65 -0.17 -0.95 -4.81
CA MET A 65 -0.92 -0.77 -3.56
C MET A 65 -2.40 -1.09 -3.77
N TYR A 66 -3.02 -1.61 -2.71
CA TYR A 66 -4.45 -1.89 -2.66
C TYR A 66 -5.04 -1.20 -1.45
N ILE A 67 -6.20 -0.60 -1.65
CA ILE A 67 -6.89 0.19 -0.64
C ILE A 67 -8.28 -0.40 -0.49
N ALA A 68 -8.67 -0.69 0.74
CA ALA A 68 -10.01 -1.15 1.08
C ALA A 68 -10.65 -0.22 2.10
N TYR A 69 -11.95 -0.02 1.95
CA TYR A 69 -12.80 0.60 2.96
C TYR A 69 -13.71 -0.48 3.54
N THR A 70 -13.55 -0.79 4.82
CA THR A 70 -14.31 -1.86 5.48
C THR A 70 -14.84 -1.40 6.84
N PHE A 71 -15.92 -2.01 7.31
CA PHE A 71 -16.33 -1.80 8.69
C PHE A 71 -15.37 -2.51 9.66
N ALA A 72 -15.29 -2.05 10.91
CA ALA A 72 -14.36 -2.59 11.91
C ALA A 72 -14.54 -4.11 12.20
N ASN A 73 -15.68 -4.69 11.81
CA ASN A 73 -15.99 -6.11 11.95
C ASN A 73 -15.74 -6.92 10.68
N GLU A 74 -15.22 -6.30 9.62
CA GLU A 74 -14.98 -6.92 8.32
C GLU A 74 -13.48 -7.01 8.06
N MET A 75 -13.03 -8.15 7.53
CA MET A 75 -11.67 -8.30 7.02
C MET A 75 -11.67 -8.04 5.51
N PRO A 76 -10.81 -7.12 5.00
CA PRO A 76 -10.71 -6.90 3.57
C PRO A 76 -10.16 -8.15 2.86
N GLU A 77 -10.77 -8.48 1.72
CA GLU A 77 -10.28 -9.51 0.81
C GLU A 77 -9.36 -8.89 -0.23
N TRP A 78 -8.14 -9.41 -0.36
CA TRP A 78 -7.17 -8.93 -1.33
C TRP A 78 -7.18 -9.78 -2.60
N PRO A 79 -6.94 -9.19 -3.79
CA PRO A 79 -6.97 -9.95 -5.02
C PRO A 79 -5.87 -11.01 -5.06
N ILE A 80 -6.10 -12.12 -5.74
CA ILE A 80 -5.03 -13.09 -6.00
C ILE A 80 -4.16 -12.50 -7.12
N VAL A 81 -2.94 -12.06 -6.81
CA VAL A 81 -2.01 -11.55 -7.84
C VAL A 81 -1.52 -12.75 -8.66
N PRO A 82 -1.83 -12.84 -9.98
CA PRO A 82 -1.30 -13.90 -10.80
C PRO A 82 0.20 -13.66 -11.04
N LYS A 83 1.04 -14.68 -10.77
CA LYS A 83 2.52 -14.65 -10.95
C LYS A 83 3.00 -14.18 -12.35
N LYS A 84 2.11 -14.12 -13.34
CA LYS A 84 2.40 -13.65 -14.70
C LYS A 84 2.41 -12.13 -14.87
N LEU A 85 1.66 -11.37 -14.07
CA LEU A 85 1.57 -9.91 -14.24
C LEU A 85 2.84 -9.18 -13.79
N VAL A 86 3.53 -9.72 -12.78
CA VAL A 86 4.80 -9.22 -12.23
C VAL A 86 5.91 -9.11 -13.29
N LYS A 87 5.92 -9.98 -14.30
CA LYS A 87 6.92 -9.96 -15.38
C LYS A 87 6.62 -8.97 -16.52
N THR A 88 5.45 -8.34 -16.53
CA THR A 88 5.01 -7.49 -17.66
C THR A 88 5.22 -6.00 -17.43
N LEU A 89 5.56 -5.58 -16.21
CA LEU A 89 5.89 -4.18 -15.87
C LEU A 89 7.41 -3.93 -15.83
N SER A 90 8.23 -4.96 -16.03
CA SER A 90 9.70 -4.91 -15.97
C SER A 90 10.38 -4.56 -17.31
N THR A 91 9.73 -3.80 -18.20
CA THR A 91 10.33 -3.40 -19.51
C THR A 91 10.53 -1.90 -19.63
#